data_AF-A0A3B0PF30-F1
#
_entry.id   AF-A0A3B0PF30-F1
#
_cell.length_a   1.000
_cell.length_b   1.000
_cell.length_c   1.000
_cell.angle_alpha   90.00
_cell.angle_beta   90.00
_cell.angle_gamma   90.00
#
_symmetry.space_group_name_H-M   'P 1'
#
loop_
_entity.id
_entity.type
_entity.pdbx_description
1 polymer ?
#
loop_
_entity_poly.entity_id
_entity_poly.type
_entity_poly.pdbx_seq_one_letter_code
_entity_poly.pdbx_strand_id
1 'polypeptide(L)'
;MAQNNKKIDLITARELEKISFKYNNEGEYDLQEVDKILDCVIDSLKFYENQVKRLDQYEQHVKKLQDDIERLKQINGDQRVQIKEMSDNGYDRVAFMNKTTQLEKSLMSLSAIASQVTRMENMVSRIFSEVDMIKKILSHQR
;
A
#
# COMPACT_ATOMS: atom_id res chain seq x y z
N MET A 1 -21.00 5.50 12.10
CA MET A 1 -21.02 6.46 10.97
C MET A 1 -21.17 5.66 9.70
N ALA A 2 -22.33 5.77 9.03
CA ALA A 2 -22.61 5.02 7.81
C ALA A 2 -21.68 5.52 6.69
N GLN A 3 -20.82 4.64 6.18
CA GLN A 3 -20.04 4.92 4.97
C GLN A 3 -21.02 5.02 3.82
N ASN A 4 -21.20 6.25 3.33
CA ASN A 4 -22.01 6.56 2.17
C ASN A 4 -21.35 5.89 0.96
N ASN A 5 -21.80 4.68 0.63
CA ASN A 5 -21.41 3.92 -0.56
C ASN A 5 -22.04 4.55 -1.82
N LYS A 6 -21.91 5.87 -2.00
CA LYS A 6 -22.12 6.48 -3.31
C LYS A 6 -20.99 5.96 -4.18
N LYS A 7 -21.34 5.12 -5.15
CA LYS A 7 -20.45 4.72 -6.24
C LYS A 7 -19.98 6.04 -6.87
N ILE A 8 -18.73 6.42 -6.60
CA ILE A 8 -18.15 7.61 -7.20
C ILE A 8 -18.00 7.26 -8.68
N ASP A 9 -18.75 7.94 -9.54
CA ASP A 9 -18.56 7.83 -10.98
C ASP A 9 -17.26 8.56 -11.29
N LEU A 10 -16.17 7.80 -11.34
CA LEU A 10 -14.84 8.32 -11.64
C LEU A 10 -14.69 8.42 -13.14
N ILE A 11 -14.24 9.57 -13.63
CA ILE A 11 -13.89 9.76 -15.03
C ILE A 11 -12.41 9.53 -15.24
N THR A 12 -12.08 8.68 -16.19
CA THR A 12 -10.69 8.47 -16.62
C THR A 12 -10.26 9.59 -17.57
N ALA A 13 -8.94 9.84 -17.65
CA ALA A 13 -8.40 10.80 -18.61
C ALA A 13 -8.78 10.47 -20.08
N ARG A 14 -9.01 9.18 -20.40
CA ARG A 14 -9.45 8.73 -21.73
C ARG A 14 -10.90 9.09 -22.02
N GLU A 15 -11.73 9.07 -20.99
CA GLU A 15 -13.14 9.43 -21.11
C GLU A 15 -13.27 10.94 -21.25
N LEU A 16 -12.48 11.70 -20.48
CA LEU A 16 -12.31 13.14 -20.60
C LEU A 16 -12.01 13.61 -22.03
N GLU A 17 -11.06 12.99 -22.72
CA GLU A 17 -10.74 13.35 -24.11
C GLU A 17 -11.85 13.11 -25.12
N LYS A 18 -12.77 12.20 -24.80
CA LYS A 18 -13.88 11.83 -25.69
C LYS A 18 -15.10 12.72 -25.46
N ILE A 19 -15.07 13.56 -24.44
CA ILE A 19 -16.13 14.52 -24.17
C ILE A 19 -16.09 15.59 -25.26
N SER A 20 -17.20 15.70 -25.97
CA SER A 20 -17.47 16.83 -26.84
C SER A 20 -18.65 17.58 -26.26
N PHE A 21 -18.42 18.80 -25.78
CA PHE A 21 -19.48 19.66 -25.29
C PHE A 21 -20.37 20.10 -26.44
N LYS A 22 -21.68 20.03 -26.23
CA LYS A 22 -22.63 20.51 -27.22
C LYS A 22 -22.79 22.02 -27.13
N TYR A 23 -22.93 22.65 -28.28
CA TYR A 23 -23.30 24.06 -28.37
C TYR A 23 -24.82 24.17 -28.43
N ASN A 24 -25.37 25.16 -27.74
CA ASN A 24 -26.74 25.60 -27.96
C ASN A 24 -26.84 26.40 -29.28
N ASN A 25 -28.06 26.77 -29.66
CA ASN A 25 -28.31 27.53 -30.90
C ASN A 25 -27.70 28.96 -30.88
N GLU A 26 -27.21 29.41 -29.73
CA GLU A 26 -26.57 30.71 -29.50
C GLU A 26 -25.04 30.61 -29.54
N GLY A 27 -24.49 29.41 -29.77
CA GLY A 27 -23.06 29.16 -29.82
C GLY A 27 -22.39 29.06 -28.45
N GLU A 28 -23.17 28.98 -27.37
CA GLU A 28 -22.69 28.77 -26.00
C GLU A 28 -22.72 27.30 -25.62
N TYR A 29 -21.83 26.88 -24.72
CA TYR A 29 -21.88 25.53 -24.16
C TYR A 29 -23.05 25.37 -23.20
N ASP A 30 -23.61 24.17 -23.12
CA ASP A 30 -24.54 23.83 -22.04
C ASP A 30 -23.82 23.86 -20.69
N LEU A 31 -24.06 24.92 -19.93
CA LEU A 31 -23.45 25.16 -18.62
C LEU A 31 -23.70 24.01 -17.64
N GLN A 32 -24.87 23.34 -17.71
CA GLN A 32 -25.16 22.22 -16.81
C GLN A 32 -24.35 20.97 -17.15
N GLU A 33 -24.13 20.72 -18.44
CA GLU A 33 -23.29 19.62 -18.92
C GLU A 33 -21.83 19.85 -18.52
N VAL A 34 -21.35 21.09 -18.72
CA VAL A 34 -19.99 21.51 -18.34
C VAL A 34 -19.77 21.37 -16.83
N ASP A 35 -20.66 21.91 -16.01
CA ASP A 35 -20.55 21.87 -14.54
C ASP A 35 -20.53 20.42 -14.03
N LYS A 36 -21.40 19.56 -14.55
CA LYS A 36 -21.46 18.14 -14.16
C LYS A 36 -20.15 17.40 -14.48
N ILE A 37 -19.54 17.71 -15.63
CA ILE A 37 -18.27 17.10 -16.02
C ILE A 37 -17.14 17.62 -15.13
N LEU A 38 -17.10 18.93 -14.86
CA LEU A 38 -16.10 19.52 -13.96
C LEU A 38 -16.18 18.93 -12.54
N ASP A 39 -17.39 18.75 -12.00
CA ASP A 39 -17.59 18.08 -10.70
C ASP A 39 -17.01 16.65 -10.71
N CYS A 40 -17.29 15.89 -11.77
CA CYS A 40 -16.78 14.52 -11.95
C CYS A 40 -15.24 14.48 -12.05
N VAL A 41 -14.64 15.47 -12.71
CA VAL A 41 -13.17 15.62 -12.79
C VAL A 41 -12.58 15.94 -11.41
N ILE A 42 -13.20 16.86 -10.66
CA ILE A 42 -12.76 17.22 -9.32
C ILE A 42 -12.81 16.01 -8.38
N ASP A 43 -13.89 15.24 -8.42
CA ASP A 43 -14.04 14.03 -7.61
C ASP A 43 -13.01 12.95 -7.98
N SER A 44 -12.72 12.82 -9.28
CA SER A 44 -11.69 11.91 -9.77
C SER A 44 -10.28 12.32 -9.33
N LEU A 45 -9.96 13.61 -9.37
CA LEU A 45 -8.68 14.13 -8.89
C LEU A 45 -8.51 13.92 -7.38
N LYS A 46 -9.55 14.22 -6.58
CA LYS A 46 -9.54 13.97 -5.12
C LYS A 46 -9.36 12.48 -4.82
N PHE A 47 -9.98 11.60 -5.59
CA PHE A 47 -9.80 10.16 -5.44
C PHE A 47 -8.35 9.75 -5.66
N TYR A 48 -7.71 10.21 -6.75
CA TYR A 48 -6.32 9.87 -7.04
C TYR A 48 -5.35 10.48 -6.03
N GLU A 49 -5.58 11.72 -5.58
CA GLU A 49 -4.78 12.34 -4.51
C GLU A 49 -4.83 11.50 -3.22
N ASN A 50 -6.00 10.97 -2.87
CA ASN A 50 -6.14 10.07 -1.73
C ASN A 50 -5.41 8.74 -1.95
N GLN A 51 -5.41 8.17 -3.17
CA GLN A 51 -4.62 6.96 -3.44
C GLN A 51 -3.11 7.22 -3.33
N VAL A 52 -2.62 8.38 -3.79
CA VAL A 52 -1.20 8.77 -3.61
C VAL A 52 -0.84 8.88 -2.13
N LYS A 53 -1.66 9.56 -1.31
CA LYS A 53 -1.44 9.61 0.15
C LYS A 53 -1.43 8.22 0.80
N ARG A 54 -2.27 7.30 0.34
CA ARG A 54 -2.27 5.91 0.82
C ARG A 54 -1.00 5.17 0.40
N LEU A 55 -0.51 5.40 -0.82
CA LEU A 55 0.76 4.84 -1.30
C LEU A 55 1.92 5.28 -0.38
N ASP A 56 2.05 6.57 -0.10
CA ASP A 56 3.10 7.10 0.80
C ASP A 56 3.05 6.46 2.20
N GLN A 57 1.85 6.29 2.74
CA GLN A 57 1.67 5.61 4.03
C GLN A 57 2.12 4.13 3.98
N TYR A 58 1.84 3.44 2.87
CA TYR A 58 2.29 2.06 2.70
C TYR A 58 3.80 1.97 2.55
N GLU A 59 4.44 2.89 1.81
CA GLU A 59 5.90 2.93 1.69
C GLU A 59 6.58 3.11 3.06
N GLN A 60 6.06 4.03 3.89
CA GLN A 60 6.55 4.22 5.26
C GLN A 60 6.38 2.95 6.11
N HIS A 61 5.23 2.27 5.98
CA HIS A 61 4.97 1.05 6.73
C HIS A 61 5.86 -0.12 6.27
N VAL A 62 6.10 -0.26 4.97
CA VAL A 62 7.04 -1.25 4.41
C VAL A 62 8.45 -0.99 4.94
N LYS A 63 8.90 0.27 4.96
CA LYS A 63 10.20 0.63 5.51
C LYS A 63 10.33 0.22 6.98
N LYS A 64 9.30 0.50 7.80
CA LYS A 64 9.28 0.05 9.20
C LYS A 64 9.36 -1.47 9.34
N LEU A 65 8.64 -2.21 8.51
CA LEU A 65 8.71 -3.68 8.51
C LEU A 65 10.11 -4.19 8.12
N GLN A 66 10.78 -3.51 7.18
CA GLN A 66 12.17 -3.83 6.83
C GLN A 66 13.12 -3.62 8.02
N ASP A 67 12.99 -2.49 8.73
CA ASP A 67 13.76 -2.19 9.93
C ASP A 67 13.51 -3.26 11.04
N ASP A 68 12.26 -3.65 11.24
CA ASP A 68 11.87 -4.69 12.20
C ASP A 68 12.45 -6.07 11.82
N ILE A 69 12.49 -6.42 10.53
CA ILE A 69 13.12 -7.65 10.03
C ILE A 69 14.62 -7.64 10.32
N GLU A 70 15.30 -6.54 10.04
CA GLU A 70 16.75 -6.41 10.26
C GLU A 70 17.10 -6.55 11.74
N ARG A 71 16.35 -5.87 12.61
CA ARG A 71 16.48 -5.99 14.06
C ARG A 71 16.26 -7.42 14.55
N LEU A 72 15.24 -8.12 14.07
CA LEU A 72 14.95 -9.50 14.46
C LEU A 72 16.01 -10.48 13.94
N LYS A 73 16.58 -10.25 12.75
CA LYS A 73 17.72 -11.03 12.25
C LYS A 73 18.93 -10.91 13.17
N GLN A 74 19.23 -9.70 13.63
CA GLN A 74 20.33 -9.47 14.57
C GLN A 74 20.08 -10.19 15.91
N ILE A 75 18.90 -10.03 16.50
CA ILE A 75 18.52 -10.71 17.76
C ILE A 75 18.63 -12.24 17.62
N ASN A 76 18.14 -12.81 16.51
CA ASN A 76 18.24 -14.24 16.26
C ASN A 76 19.69 -14.70 16.10
N GLY A 77 20.54 -13.89 15.46
CA GLY A 77 21.97 -14.15 15.34
C GLY A 77 22.64 -14.23 16.71
N ASP A 78 22.44 -13.20 17.54
CA ASP A 78 23.01 -13.12 18.89
C ASP A 78 22.53 -14.26 19.79
N GLN A 79 21.24 -14.59 19.72
CA GLN A 79 20.65 -15.70 20.50
C GLN A 79 21.22 -17.06 20.07
N ARG A 80 21.45 -17.28 18.78
CA ARG A 80 22.07 -18.52 18.28
C ARG A 80 23.52 -18.67 18.77
N VAL A 81 24.29 -17.59 18.76
CA VAL A 81 25.67 -17.58 19.28
C VAL A 81 25.66 -17.93 20.77
N GLN A 82 24.82 -17.26 21.57
CA GLN A 82 24.73 -17.51 23.01
C GLN A 82 24.27 -18.93 23.34
N ILE A 83 23.30 -19.48 22.60
CA ILE A 83 22.86 -20.88 22.77
C ILE A 83 24.00 -21.86 22.48
N LYS A 84 24.79 -21.59 21.43
CA LYS A 84 25.95 -22.41 21.08
C LYS A 84 27.03 -22.34 22.17
N GLU A 85 27.38 -21.15 22.63
CA GLU A 85 28.35 -20.95 23.72
C GLU A 85 27.92 -21.62 25.03
N MET A 86 26.63 -21.58 25.36
CA MET A 86 26.06 -22.30 26.50
C MET A 86 26.18 -23.81 26.31
N SER A 87 25.91 -24.33 25.11
CA SER A 87 26.06 -25.75 24.80
C SER A 87 27.52 -26.22 24.92
N ASP A 88 28.46 -25.40 24.44
CA ASP A 88 29.89 -25.75 24.36
C ASP A 88 30.59 -25.67 25.74
N ASN A 89 30.14 -24.78 26.64
CA ASN A 89 30.78 -24.53 27.93
C ASN A 89 30.05 -25.14 29.14
N GLY A 90 28.97 -25.88 28.91
CA GLY A 90 28.04 -26.30 29.94
C GLY A 90 27.06 -25.18 30.31
N TYR A 91 25.79 -25.54 30.56
CA TYR A 91 24.71 -24.58 30.70
C TYR A 91 23.82 -24.87 31.89
N ASP A 92 23.32 -23.79 32.50
CA ASP A 92 22.15 -23.86 33.36
C ASP A 92 20.91 -24.13 32.50
N ARG A 93 20.16 -25.17 32.86
CA ARG A 93 18.98 -25.64 32.10
C ARG A 93 17.92 -24.55 31.99
N VAL A 94 17.71 -23.75 33.04
CA VAL A 94 16.70 -22.70 33.06
C VAL A 94 17.10 -21.53 32.15
N ALA A 95 18.36 -21.10 32.22
CA ALA A 95 18.92 -20.08 31.33
C ALA A 95 18.85 -20.49 29.85
N PHE A 96 19.20 -21.74 29.54
CA PHE A 96 19.12 -22.28 28.18
C PHE A 96 17.68 -22.32 27.65
N MET A 97 16.74 -22.86 28.44
CA MET A 97 15.33 -22.89 28.04
C MET A 97 14.77 -21.48 27.81
N ASN A 98 15.09 -20.53 28.69
CA ASN A 98 14.67 -19.14 28.51
C ASN A 98 15.21 -18.54 27.20
N LYS A 99 16.47 -18.84 26.84
CA LYS A 99 17.06 -18.34 25.60
C LYS A 99 16.41 -18.97 24.36
N THR A 100 16.13 -20.27 24.39
CA THR A 100 15.43 -20.98 23.31
C THR A 100 14.00 -20.48 23.14
N THR A 101 13.26 -20.26 24.23
CA THR A 101 11.91 -19.67 24.17
C THR A 101 11.91 -18.24 23.62
N GLN A 102 12.94 -17.44 23.93
CA GLN A 102 13.09 -16.11 23.31
C GLN A 102 13.34 -16.22 21.80
N LEU A 103 14.15 -17.18 21.36
CA LEU A 103 14.41 -17.44 19.94
C LEU A 103 13.13 -17.88 19.20
N GLU A 104 12.34 -18.77 19.81
CA GLU A 104 11.04 -19.19 19.26
C GLU A 104 10.06 -18.03 19.09
N LYS A 105 9.98 -17.14 20.08
CA LYS A 105 9.14 -15.92 20.00
C LYS A 105 9.60 -14.98 18.88
N SER A 106 10.91 -14.78 18.72
CA SER A 106 11.48 -13.99 17.63
C SER A 106 11.16 -14.59 16.26
N LEU A 107 11.22 -15.92 16.12
CA LEU A 107 10.86 -16.63 14.89
C LEU A 107 9.37 -16.51 14.55
N MET A 108 8.48 -16.64 15.53
CA MET A 108 7.05 -16.41 15.33
C MET A 108 6.75 -14.98 14.88
N SER A 109 7.46 -14.00 15.45
CA SER A 109 7.32 -12.59 15.07
C SER A 109 7.76 -12.34 13.63
N LEU A 110 8.85 -12.96 13.17
CA LEU A 110 9.29 -12.90 11.77
C LEU A 110 8.25 -13.50 10.80
N SER A 111 7.63 -14.63 11.16
CA SER A 111 6.58 -15.25 10.35
C SER A 111 5.34 -14.35 10.21
N ALA A 112 4.96 -13.67 11.29
CA ALA A 112 3.88 -12.70 11.27
C ALA A 112 4.20 -11.50 10.36
N ILE A 113 5.43 -10.97 10.41
CA ILE A 113 5.89 -9.90 9.52
C ILE A 113 5.88 -10.35 8.06
N ALA A 114 6.38 -11.55 7.74
CA ALA A 114 6.35 -12.09 6.37
C ALA A 114 4.93 -12.15 5.81
N SER A 115 3.97 -12.59 6.63
CA SER A 115 2.55 -12.61 6.25
C SER A 115 1.97 -11.21 6.00
N GLN A 116 2.40 -10.21 6.78
CA GLN A 116 2.02 -8.81 6.56
C GLN A 116 2.62 -8.27 5.26
N VAL A 117 3.90 -8.54 4.98
CA VAL A 117 4.57 -8.14 3.74
C VAL A 117 3.83 -8.68 2.53
N THR A 118 3.48 -9.97 2.50
CA THR A 118 2.70 -10.56 1.39
C THR A 118 1.33 -9.89 1.20
N ARG A 119 0.66 -9.47 2.28
CA ARG A 119 -0.60 -8.71 2.15
C ARG A 119 -0.36 -7.33 1.56
N MET A 120 0.71 -6.66 1.96
CA MET A 120 1.08 -5.35 1.43
C MET A 120 1.47 -5.43 -0.05
N GLU A 121 2.27 -6.40 -0.45
CA GLU A 121 2.64 -6.65 -1.85
C GLU A 121 1.39 -6.85 -2.72
N ASN A 122 0.41 -7.64 -2.26
CA ASN A 122 -0.85 -7.83 -2.97
C ASN A 122 -1.67 -6.53 -3.09
N MET A 123 -1.68 -5.69 -2.06
CA MET A 123 -2.38 -4.40 -2.10
C MET A 123 -1.67 -3.40 -3.02
N VAL A 124 -0.35 -3.32 -2.93
CA VAL A 124 0.50 -2.47 -3.78
C VAL A 124 0.37 -2.90 -5.24
N SER A 125 0.36 -4.19 -5.54
CA SER A 125 0.12 -4.72 -6.89
C SER A 125 -1.23 -4.28 -7.46
N ARG A 126 -2.29 -4.26 -6.64
CA ARG A 126 -3.60 -3.72 -7.06
C ARG A 126 -3.55 -2.22 -7.36
N ILE A 127 -2.91 -1.44 -6.48
CA ILE A 127 -2.75 0.01 -6.70
C ILE A 127 -1.93 0.27 -7.97
N PHE A 128 -0.82 -0.43 -8.18
CA PHE A 128 -0.04 -0.31 -9.41
C PHE A 128 -0.82 -0.73 -10.65
N SER A 129 -1.64 -1.79 -10.58
CA SER A 129 -2.53 -2.16 -11.69
C SER A 129 -3.53 -1.06 -12.03
N GLU A 130 -4.07 -0.38 -11.02
CA GLU A 130 -4.97 0.75 -11.19
C GLU A 130 -4.23 1.98 -11.76
N VAL A 131 -3.01 2.26 -11.27
CA VAL A 131 -2.17 3.38 -11.74
C VAL A 131 -1.61 3.17 -13.15
N ASP A 132 -1.16 1.97 -13.50
CA ASP A 132 -0.69 1.64 -14.85
C ASP A 132 -1.82 1.70 -15.87
N MET A 133 -3.05 1.35 -15.48
CA MET A 133 -4.23 1.55 -16.32
C MET A 133 -4.40 3.05 -16.65
N ILE A 134 -4.22 3.93 -15.66
CA ILE A 134 -4.28 5.39 -15.84
C ILE A 134 -3.11 5.90 -16.70
N LYS A 135 -1.89 5.42 -16.48
CA LYS A 135 -0.71 5.80 -17.30
C LYS A 135 -0.82 5.36 -18.76
N LYS A 136 -1.29 4.14 -19.03
CA LYS A 136 -1.51 3.65 -20.40
C LYS A 136 -2.59 4.44 -21.13
N ILE A 137 -3.61 4.87 -20.41
CA ILE A 137 -4.62 5.79 -20.90
C ILE A 137 -3.98 7.12 -21.33
N LEU A 138 -3.12 7.71 -20.48
CA LEU A 138 -2.45 8.98 -20.74
C LEU A 138 -1.37 8.89 -21.84
N SER A 139 -0.73 7.74 -22.03
CA SER A 139 0.33 7.56 -23.03
C SER A 139 -0.19 7.26 -24.46
N HIS A 140 -1.47 6.89 -24.60
CA HIS A 140 -2.13 6.75 -25.91
C HIS A 140 -2.66 8.09 -26.45
N GLN A 141 -2.38 9.20 -25.76
CA GLN A 141 -2.72 10.58 -26.15
C GLN A 141 -1.58 11.29 -26.93
N ARG A 142 -0.58 10.54 -27.42
CA ARG A 142 0.50 11.06 -28.26
C ARG A 142 0.44 10.49 -29.66
#